data_AF-A0A2D7NJP3-F1
#
_entry.id   AF-A0A2D7NJP3-F1
#
_cell.length_a   1.000
_cell.length_b   1.000
_cell.length_c   1.000
_cell.angle_alpha   90.00
_cell.angle_beta   90.00
_cell.angle_gamma   90.00
#
_symmetry.space_group_name_H-M   'P 1'
#
loop_
_entity.id
_entity.type
_entity.pdbx_description
1 polymer ?
#
loop_
_entity_poly.entity_id
_entity_poly.type
_entity_poly.pdbx_seq_one_letter_code
_entity_poly.pdbx_strand_id
1 'polypeptide(L)'
;MNASRLFAPWCSVLLLIGVVASAEEISVSFNQITPIPDNSGASSALVELEVPASKLVRTVTGLRLSVQLDHPWVGDLSVVLESPDGAAQAVLFNRTGLVAAGFPGPFGCGGDDVDATFQDDATLSVNEVCSTTIVPVLAGQLRPEAPLAGLYGLEPSGLWKLRLSDMQSGDSGTLRSVTLVVVVEPDCDGDGVPDECACPGDLDGDGTVGGPDLSIMLSSWGSDGPADLDGDNIVSGSDLAALLSTWGLCD
;
A
#
# COMPACT_ATOMS: atom_id res chain seq x y z
N MET A 1 31.89 -48.63 -30.77
CA MET A 1 33.18 -48.03 -31.15
C MET A 1 32.89 -46.64 -31.70
N ASN A 2 33.43 -45.61 -31.04
CA ASN A 2 33.59 -44.17 -31.40
C ASN A 2 32.41 -43.40 -32.02
N ALA A 3 31.85 -42.37 -31.34
CA ALA A 3 32.34 -40.97 -31.24
C ALA A 3 32.15 -40.20 -32.58
N SER A 4 31.57 -39.01 -32.72
CA SER A 4 31.76 -37.77 -31.93
C SER A 4 30.75 -36.65 -32.36
N ARG A 5 30.28 -35.84 -31.40
CA ARG A 5 30.28 -34.35 -31.32
C ARG A 5 29.68 -33.41 -32.43
N LEU A 6 28.73 -32.56 -31.97
CA LEU A 6 28.71 -31.07 -31.95
C LEU A 6 27.55 -30.30 -32.66
N PHE A 7 27.19 -29.18 -31.99
CA PHE A 7 26.42 -27.97 -32.39
C PHE A 7 24.89 -27.91 -32.18
N ALA A 8 24.49 -27.12 -31.15
CA ALA A 8 23.26 -26.31 -31.14
C ALA A 8 23.36 -25.19 -32.19
N PRO A 9 22.27 -24.58 -32.73
CA PRO A 9 21.51 -23.56 -31.98
C PRO A 9 20.07 -23.26 -32.47
N TRP A 10 19.04 -23.31 -31.62
CA TRP A 10 17.75 -22.64 -31.87
C TRP A 10 17.39 -21.95 -30.55
N CYS A 11 17.69 -20.67 -30.36
CA CYS A 11 16.97 -19.50 -30.88
C CYS A 11 15.46 -19.63 -30.63
N SER A 12 15.02 -19.14 -29.48
CA SER A 12 13.64 -18.70 -29.30
C SER A 12 13.73 -17.32 -28.66
N VAL A 13 13.58 -16.34 -29.54
CA VAL A 13 13.23 -14.96 -29.23
C VAL A 13 11.95 -15.01 -28.40
N LEU A 14 12.05 -14.65 -27.12
CA LEU A 14 10.88 -14.29 -26.33
C LEU A 14 10.69 -12.78 -26.51
N LEU A 15 9.56 -12.45 -27.12
CA LEU A 15 9.08 -11.11 -27.41
C LEU A 15 8.94 -10.29 -26.12
N LEU A 16 9.29 -9.00 -26.21
CA LEU A 16 8.99 -7.95 -25.25
C LEU A 16 7.53 -7.98 -24.79
N ILE A 17 7.32 -7.98 -23.48
CA ILE A 17 6.16 -7.36 -22.86
C ILE A 17 6.75 -6.29 -21.94
N GLY A 18 6.50 -5.02 -22.27
CA GLY A 18 6.81 -3.90 -21.38
C GLY A 18 6.21 -4.17 -20.02
N VAL A 19 7.01 -3.95 -18.98
CA VAL A 19 6.51 -3.98 -17.61
C VAL A 19 5.58 -2.79 -17.49
N VAL A 20 4.27 -3.04 -17.63
CA VAL A 20 3.25 -2.11 -17.16
C VAL A 20 3.62 -1.82 -15.71
N ALA A 21 3.72 -0.55 -15.32
CA ALA A 21 3.82 -0.18 -13.93
C ALA A 21 2.60 -0.77 -13.21
N SER A 22 2.79 -1.93 -12.59
CA SER A 22 1.74 -2.66 -11.91
C SER A 22 1.76 -2.23 -10.46
N ALA A 23 0.57 -1.98 -9.90
CA ALA A 23 0.37 -1.91 -8.47
C ALA A 23 1.17 -3.01 -7.75
N GLU A 24 1.96 -2.60 -6.75
CA GLU A 24 2.77 -3.46 -5.91
C GLU A 24 2.14 -3.53 -4.51
N GLU A 25 2.07 -4.73 -3.92
CA GLU A 25 1.57 -4.90 -2.55
C GLU A 25 2.75 -5.06 -1.58
N ILE A 26 2.88 -4.11 -0.65
CA ILE A 26 3.80 -4.18 0.49
C ILE A 26 3.02 -4.65 1.71
N SER A 27 3.41 -5.80 2.26
CA SER A 27 2.78 -6.38 3.45
C SER A 27 3.69 -6.27 4.68
N VAL A 28 3.19 -5.64 5.73
CA VAL A 28 3.88 -5.51 7.02
C VAL A 28 2.99 -6.03 8.15
N SER A 29 3.55 -6.85 9.03
CA SER A 29 2.80 -7.51 10.10
C SER A 29 3.44 -7.27 11.45
N PHE A 30 2.60 -7.06 12.46
CA PHE A 30 2.96 -7.05 13.86
C PHE A 30 2.25 -8.21 14.56
N ASN A 31 3.03 -9.16 15.08
CA ASN A 31 2.53 -10.42 15.67
C ASN A 31 2.98 -10.54 17.13
N GLN A 32 2.65 -9.55 17.95
CA GLN A 32 2.95 -9.57 19.38
C GLN A 32 1.71 -9.22 20.19
N ILE A 33 1.60 -9.85 21.35
CA ILE A 33 0.51 -9.56 22.29
C ILE A 33 0.75 -8.18 22.89
N THR A 34 -0.17 -7.25 22.67
CA THR A 34 -0.11 -5.88 23.21
C THR A 34 -1.36 -5.60 24.04
N PRO A 35 -1.23 -5.30 25.35
CA PRO A 35 -2.36 -4.89 26.17
C PRO A 35 -2.99 -3.61 25.64
N ILE A 36 -4.32 -3.59 25.55
CA ILE A 36 -5.11 -2.40 25.29
C ILE A 36 -5.42 -1.75 26.64
N PRO A 37 -4.99 -0.49 26.88
CA PRO A 37 -5.22 0.16 28.17
C PRO A 37 -6.71 0.40 28.45
N ASP A 38 -7.19 -0.14 29.57
CA ASP A 38 -8.52 0.11 30.14
C ASP A 38 -8.52 1.45 30.91
N ASN A 39 -8.81 2.56 30.23
CA ASN A 39 -8.81 3.86 30.90
C ASN A 39 -9.73 4.92 30.30
N SER A 40 -10.88 4.52 29.75
CA SER A 40 -11.90 5.45 29.23
C SER A 40 -11.34 6.45 28.21
N GLY A 41 -10.36 6.03 27.41
CA GLY A 41 -9.72 6.83 26.37
C GLY A 41 -8.58 7.74 26.81
N ALA A 42 -8.20 7.73 28.09
CA ALA A 42 -7.09 8.57 28.56
C ALA A 42 -5.72 8.10 28.03
N SER A 43 -5.60 6.88 27.51
CA SER A 43 -4.40 6.34 26.87
C SER A 43 -4.78 5.34 25.80
N SER A 44 -3.79 4.91 25.01
CA SER A 44 -4.00 4.03 23.89
C SER A 44 -2.78 3.15 23.73
N ALA A 45 -2.97 1.92 23.26
CA ALA A 45 -1.89 1.13 22.71
C ALA A 45 -1.51 1.75 21.35
N LEU A 46 -0.21 1.85 21.10
CA LEU A 46 0.35 2.29 19.83
C LEU A 46 1.17 1.14 19.26
N VAL A 47 0.83 0.76 18.03
CA VAL A 47 1.54 -0.26 17.27
C VAL A 47 2.14 0.40 16.04
N GLU A 48 3.42 0.20 15.83
CA GLU A 48 4.18 0.78 14.73
C GLU A 48 4.43 -0.30 13.68
N LEU A 49 4.10 0.03 12.43
CA LEU A 49 4.26 -0.83 11.26
C LEU A 49 5.20 -0.10 10.30
N GLU A 50 6.43 -0.60 10.18
CA GLU A 50 7.46 0.00 9.34
C GLU A 50 7.34 -0.47 7.90
N VAL A 51 6.94 0.44 7.01
CA VAL A 51 7.03 0.25 5.57
C VAL A 51 8.43 0.70 5.13
N PRO A 52 9.25 -0.19 4.53
CA PRO A 52 10.63 0.14 4.18
C PRO A 52 10.67 1.23 3.11
N ALA A 53 11.71 2.07 3.18
CA ALA A 53 11.94 3.09 2.17
C ALA A 53 12.16 2.48 0.78
N SER A 54 11.45 3.02 -0.21
CA SER A 54 11.68 2.73 -1.62
C SER A 54 12.79 3.63 -2.18
N LYS A 55 13.45 3.17 -3.25
CA LYS A 55 14.34 4.01 -4.06
C LYS A 55 13.58 4.80 -5.12
N LEU A 56 12.44 4.29 -5.54
CA LEU A 56 11.53 4.95 -6.47
C LEU A 56 10.52 5.76 -5.67
N VAL A 57 10.12 6.91 -6.20
CA VAL A 57 8.97 7.66 -5.67
C VAL A 57 7.71 6.83 -5.94
N ARG A 58 6.91 6.65 -4.89
CA ARG A 58 5.74 5.78 -4.87
C ARG A 58 4.63 6.50 -4.14
N THR A 59 3.39 6.20 -4.51
CA THR A 59 2.23 6.73 -3.82
C THR A 59 1.28 5.63 -3.39
N VAL A 60 0.58 5.84 -2.28
CA VAL A 60 -0.44 4.90 -1.79
C VAL A 60 -1.68 4.97 -2.68
N THR A 61 -2.09 3.83 -3.23
CA THR A 61 -3.30 3.71 -4.08
C THR A 61 -4.32 2.73 -3.52
N GLY A 62 -3.94 1.97 -2.50
CA GLY A 62 -4.82 1.04 -1.82
C GLY A 62 -4.29 0.68 -0.44
N LEU A 63 -5.20 0.37 0.47
CA LEU A 63 -4.88 -0.07 1.82
C LEU A 63 -5.83 -1.19 2.22
N ARG A 64 -5.29 -2.17 2.92
CA ARG A 64 -6.05 -3.24 3.56
C ARG A 64 -5.41 -3.54 4.91
N LEU A 65 -6.21 -3.59 5.96
CA LEU A 65 -5.72 -3.78 7.32
C LEU A 65 -6.46 -4.94 8.00
N SER A 66 -5.75 -6.02 8.32
CA SER A 66 -6.31 -7.15 9.06
C SER A 66 -5.95 -7.04 10.53
N VAL A 67 -6.94 -7.04 11.41
CA VAL A 67 -6.78 -6.84 12.86
C VAL A 67 -7.37 -8.04 13.60
N GLN A 68 -6.57 -8.62 14.48
CA GLN A 68 -6.97 -9.67 15.40
C GLN A 68 -6.70 -9.23 16.83
N LEU A 69 -7.76 -9.11 17.63
CA LEU A 69 -7.65 -8.75 19.05
C LEU A 69 -8.69 -9.51 19.88
N ASP A 70 -8.34 -9.73 21.14
CA ASP A 70 -9.23 -10.21 22.19
C ASP A 70 -9.78 -8.98 22.92
N HIS A 71 -11.10 -8.88 23.07
CA HIS A 71 -11.71 -7.85 23.90
C HIS A 71 -13.12 -8.28 24.33
N PRO A 72 -13.46 -8.25 25.63
CA PRO A 72 -14.78 -8.67 26.12
C PRO A 72 -15.94 -7.78 25.62
N TRP A 73 -15.64 -6.55 25.22
CA TRP A 73 -16.64 -5.60 24.75
C TRP A 73 -16.15 -4.77 23.57
N VAL A 74 -16.41 -5.23 22.34
CA VAL A 74 -15.92 -4.56 21.11
C VAL A 74 -16.46 -3.13 20.97
N GLY A 75 -17.65 -2.83 21.48
CA GLY A 75 -18.29 -1.51 21.44
C GLY A 75 -17.55 -0.45 22.26
N ASP A 76 -16.58 -0.81 23.09
CA ASP A 76 -15.78 0.19 23.80
C ASP A 76 -14.50 0.55 23.06
N LEU A 77 -14.14 -0.20 22.03
CA LEU A 77 -12.92 0.03 21.29
C LEU A 77 -13.03 1.14 20.24
N SER A 78 -11.94 1.88 20.10
CA SER A 78 -11.66 2.76 18.97
C SER A 78 -10.32 2.38 18.36
N VAL A 79 -10.30 2.19 17.04
CA VAL A 79 -9.10 1.81 16.29
C VAL A 79 -8.89 2.76 15.13
N VAL A 80 -7.73 3.42 15.12
CA VAL A 80 -7.37 4.47 14.16
C VAL A 80 -6.01 4.17 13.55
N LEU A 81 -5.93 4.20 12.22
CA LEU A 81 -4.67 4.14 11.46
C LEU A 81 -4.22 5.57 11.14
N GLU A 82 -2.96 5.89 11.40
CA GLU A 82 -2.33 7.19 11.16
C GLU A 82 -1.18 7.02 10.16
N SER A 83 -1.07 7.95 9.20
CA SER A 83 -0.01 7.98 8.18
C SER A 83 1.38 8.21 8.79
N PRO A 84 2.47 7.83 8.10
CA PRO A 84 3.83 7.98 8.60
C PRO A 84 4.22 9.42 8.99
N ASP A 85 3.72 10.40 8.23
CA ASP A 85 3.94 11.83 8.46
C ASP A 85 3.02 12.43 9.55
N GLY A 86 2.02 11.67 10.01
CA GLY A 86 1.00 12.10 10.96
C GLY A 86 0.00 13.12 10.42
N ALA A 87 0.00 13.40 9.11
CA ALA A 87 -0.87 14.40 8.50
C ALA A 87 -2.30 13.89 8.27
N ALA A 88 -2.47 12.57 8.10
CA ALA A 88 -3.74 11.95 7.80
C ALA A 88 -3.99 10.72 8.69
N GLN A 89 -5.28 10.42 8.92
CA GLN A 89 -5.70 9.27 9.69
C GLN A 89 -7.04 8.74 9.18
N ALA A 90 -7.25 7.43 9.32
CA ALA A 90 -8.51 6.76 9.03
C ALA A 90 -8.99 5.99 10.26
N VAL A 91 -10.24 6.25 10.65
CA VAL A 91 -10.91 5.52 11.71
C VAL A 91 -11.40 4.20 11.13
N LEU A 92 -10.84 3.07 11.56
CA LEU A 92 -11.34 1.76 11.15
C LEU A 92 -12.71 1.53 11.74
N PHE A 93 -12.83 1.79 13.04
CA PHE A 93 -14.07 1.78 13.78
C PHE A 93 -13.93 2.49 15.13
N ASN A 94 -15.02 3.07 15.59
CA ASN A 94 -15.10 3.75 16.87
C ASN A 94 -16.43 3.39 17.55
N ARG A 95 -16.37 2.51 18.54
CA ARG A 95 -17.53 2.06 19.31
C ARG A 95 -18.63 1.45 18.42
N THR A 96 -18.19 0.58 17.51
CA THR A 96 -18.99 0.06 16.39
C THR A 96 -20.04 -0.98 16.78
N GLY A 97 -20.92 -1.28 15.83
CA GLY A 97 -21.85 -2.42 15.86
C GLY A 97 -23.21 -2.10 16.48
N LEU A 98 -23.73 -0.90 16.20
CA LEU A 98 -25.11 -0.49 16.50
C LEU A 98 -26.12 -1.12 15.54
N VAL A 99 -26.13 -2.45 15.47
CA VAL A 99 -27.13 -3.19 14.69
C VAL A 99 -28.42 -3.31 15.50
N ALA A 100 -29.57 -3.17 14.84
CA ALA A 100 -30.88 -3.17 15.50
C ALA A 100 -31.23 -4.48 16.26
N ALA A 101 -30.43 -5.54 16.09
CA ALA A 101 -30.65 -6.87 16.66
C ALA A 101 -29.43 -7.47 17.39
N GLY A 102 -28.37 -6.71 17.62
CA GLY A 102 -27.12 -7.17 18.26
C GLY A 102 -27.25 -7.25 19.78
N PHE A 103 -26.24 -7.77 20.48
CA PHE A 103 -26.17 -7.66 21.95
C PHE A 103 -25.93 -6.18 22.28
N PRO A 104 -26.96 -5.38 22.62
CA PRO A 104 -26.85 -3.94 22.54
C PRO A 104 -26.35 -3.39 23.88
N GLY A 105 -25.22 -2.70 23.85
CA GLY A 105 -24.82 -1.77 24.89
C GLY A 105 -25.27 -0.34 24.56
N PRO A 106 -25.25 0.59 25.53
CA PRO A 106 -25.39 2.03 25.24
C PRO A 106 -24.30 2.56 24.28
N PHE A 107 -23.27 1.76 24.00
CA PHE A 107 -22.05 2.19 23.33
C PHE A 107 -21.60 1.28 22.17
N GLY A 108 -22.46 0.44 21.58
CA GLY A 108 -22.08 -0.40 20.43
C GLY A 108 -22.22 -1.90 20.70
N CYS A 109 -21.40 -2.70 20.01
CA CYS A 109 -21.43 -4.16 20.03
C CYS A 109 -20.91 -4.73 21.35
N GLY A 110 -21.79 -5.27 22.19
CA GLY A 110 -21.41 -5.79 23.50
C GLY A 110 -20.93 -7.24 23.51
N GLY A 111 -20.16 -7.66 22.51
CA GLY A 111 -19.64 -9.02 22.45
C GLY A 111 -18.14 -9.09 22.24
N ASP A 112 -17.63 -10.33 22.29
CA ASP A 112 -16.21 -10.62 22.37
C ASP A 112 -15.50 -10.59 21.01
N ASP A 113 -14.31 -10.00 21.01
CA ASP A 113 -13.21 -10.15 20.03
C ASP A 113 -13.45 -9.58 18.63
N VAL A 114 -12.32 -9.33 17.95
CA VAL A 114 -12.29 -8.90 16.54
C VAL A 114 -11.33 -9.80 15.74
N ASP A 115 -11.77 -10.24 14.57
CA ASP A 115 -10.95 -10.86 13.52
C ASP A 115 -11.45 -10.40 12.15
N ALA A 116 -11.10 -9.15 11.82
CA ALA A 116 -11.65 -8.44 10.69
C ALA A 116 -10.56 -7.87 9.77
N THR A 117 -10.87 -7.84 8.48
CA THR A 117 -10.07 -7.19 7.44
C THR A 117 -10.80 -5.94 6.96
N PHE A 118 -10.19 -4.78 7.14
CA PHE A 118 -10.71 -3.49 6.73
C PHE A 118 -10.21 -3.12 5.34
N GLN A 119 -11.14 -2.82 4.43
CA GLN A 119 -10.87 -2.37 3.06
C GLN A 119 -12.09 -1.62 2.50
N ASP A 120 -11.87 -0.66 1.62
CA ASP A 120 -12.94 0.25 1.16
C ASP A 120 -13.97 -0.41 0.23
N ASP A 121 -13.56 -1.43 -0.52
CA ASP A 121 -14.40 -2.19 -1.45
C ASP A 121 -15.26 -3.27 -0.77
N ALA A 122 -15.12 -3.45 0.55
CA ALA A 122 -15.94 -4.38 1.30
C ALA A 122 -17.43 -3.96 1.28
N THR A 123 -18.31 -4.94 1.07
CA THR A 123 -19.76 -4.69 0.94
C THR A 123 -20.39 -4.28 2.28
N LEU A 124 -20.03 -4.98 3.36
CA LEU A 124 -20.60 -4.76 4.70
C LEU A 124 -19.85 -3.65 5.43
N SER A 125 -20.55 -2.70 6.03
CA SER A 125 -19.92 -1.73 6.92
C SER A 125 -19.59 -2.36 8.27
N VAL A 126 -18.48 -1.94 8.88
CA VAL A 126 -18.15 -2.31 10.27
C VAL A 126 -19.27 -1.95 11.26
N ASN A 127 -20.02 -0.86 11.00
CA ASN A 127 -21.12 -0.41 11.86
C ASN A 127 -22.38 -1.28 11.76
N GLU A 128 -22.45 -2.15 10.75
CA GLU A 128 -23.58 -3.04 10.47
C GLU A 128 -23.31 -4.49 10.93
N VAL A 129 -22.18 -4.73 11.60
CA VAL A 129 -21.77 -6.07 12.03
C VAL A 129 -21.64 -6.12 13.55
N CYS A 130 -22.38 -7.04 14.16
CA CYS A 130 -22.22 -7.46 15.54
C CYS A 130 -22.95 -8.82 15.68
N SER A 131 -22.19 -9.91 15.65
CA SER A 131 -22.75 -11.26 15.75
C SER A 131 -23.29 -11.55 17.15
N THR A 132 -24.46 -12.19 17.25
CA THR A 132 -25.03 -12.66 18.52
C THR A 132 -24.87 -14.16 18.75
N THR A 133 -24.25 -14.88 17.80
CA THR A 133 -24.19 -16.35 17.80
C THR A 133 -22.78 -16.91 17.59
N ILE A 134 -21.83 -16.07 17.22
CA ILE A 134 -20.46 -16.44 16.84
C ILE A 134 -19.51 -15.38 17.42
N VAL A 135 -18.38 -15.86 17.95
CA VAL A 135 -17.21 -15.07 18.37
C VAL A 135 -16.04 -15.41 17.43
N PRO A 136 -15.26 -14.45 16.91
CA PRO A 136 -15.31 -13.00 17.15
C PRO A 136 -16.61 -12.34 16.67
N VAL A 137 -17.14 -11.38 17.43
CA VAL A 137 -18.42 -10.74 17.10
C VAL A 137 -18.31 -9.76 15.94
N LEU A 138 -17.10 -9.26 15.70
CA LEU A 138 -16.74 -8.43 14.56
C LEU A 138 -15.71 -9.19 13.71
N ALA A 139 -16.14 -9.70 12.55
CA ALA A 139 -15.28 -10.53 11.72
C ALA A 139 -15.55 -10.42 10.21
N GLY A 140 -14.58 -10.86 9.42
CA GLY A 140 -14.66 -10.88 7.95
C GLY A 140 -14.15 -9.61 7.28
N GLN A 141 -14.49 -9.42 6.00
CA GLN A 141 -14.12 -8.22 5.25
C GLN A 141 -15.14 -7.11 5.48
N LEU A 142 -14.70 -6.01 6.07
CA LEU A 142 -15.54 -4.92 6.51
C LEU A 142 -15.07 -3.59 5.92
N ARG A 143 -16.01 -2.77 5.50
CA ARG A 143 -15.72 -1.39 5.13
C ARG A 143 -15.54 -0.59 6.42
N PRO A 144 -14.41 0.13 6.57
CA PRO A 144 -14.14 0.90 7.77
C PRO A 144 -15.13 2.06 7.93
N GLU A 145 -15.15 2.64 9.13
CA GLU A 145 -16.00 3.79 9.46
C GLU A 145 -15.64 5.03 8.64
N ALA A 146 -14.35 5.35 8.54
CA ALA A 146 -13.82 6.31 7.60
C ALA A 146 -13.09 5.58 6.45
N PRO A 147 -13.31 5.96 5.17
CA PRO A 147 -12.62 5.34 4.05
C PRO A 147 -11.09 5.44 4.17
N LEU A 148 -10.40 4.34 3.89
CA LEU A 148 -8.93 4.30 3.81
C LEU A 148 -8.40 5.13 2.63
N ALA A 149 -9.23 5.37 1.61
CA ALA A 149 -8.96 6.26 0.50
C ALA A 149 -8.60 7.69 0.92
N GLY A 150 -8.94 8.10 2.14
CA GLY A 150 -8.45 9.37 2.72
C GLY A 150 -6.93 9.40 2.98
N LEU A 151 -6.24 8.26 2.85
CA LEU A 151 -4.80 8.09 2.99
C LEU A 151 -4.09 7.83 1.65
N TYR A 152 -4.81 7.90 0.52
CA TYR A 152 -4.22 7.73 -0.81
C TYR A 152 -3.48 8.99 -1.24
N GLY A 153 -2.53 8.85 -2.16
CA GLY A 153 -1.69 9.96 -2.62
C GLY A 153 -0.56 10.34 -1.66
N LEU A 154 -0.38 9.57 -0.57
CA LEU A 154 0.66 9.80 0.43
C LEU A 154 1.90 8.96 0.13
N GLU A 155 3.06 9.42 0.61
CA GLU A 155 4.29 8.63 0.63
C GLU A 155 4.10 7.39 1.53
N PRO A 156 4.25 6.16 0.99
CA PRO A 156 4.00 4.93 1.75
C PRO A 156 5.07 4.63 2.80
N SER A 157 6.30 5.10 2.63
CA SER A 157 7.45 4.73 3.45
C SER A 157 7.39 5.33 4.85
N GLY A 158 7.82 4.54 5.85
CA GLY A 158 7.95 4.99 7.24
C GLY A 158 7.02 4.27 8.21
N LEU A 159 6.82 4.89 9.38
CA LEU A 159 6.12 4.28 10.51
C LEU A 159 4.62 4.58 10.48
N TRP A 160 3.84 3.65 9.95
CA TRP A 160 2.39 3.67 10.11
C TRP A 160 2.03 3.35 11.56
N LYS A 161 1.15 4.14 12.16
CA LYS A 161 0.76 3.96 13.57
C LYS A 161 -0.67 3.50 13.66
N LEU A 162 -0.88 2.36 14.30
CA LEU A 162 -2.21 1.91 14.70
C LEU A 162 -2.43 2.26 16.17
N ARG A 163 -3.43 3.08 16.42
CA ARG A 163 -3.86 3.47 17.77
C ARG A 163 -5.07 2.66 18.16
N LEU A 164 -4.97 1.94 19.28
CA LEU A 164 -6.08 1.20 19.88
C LEU A 164 -6.41 1.80 21.24
N SER A 165 -7.65 2.21 21.44
CA SER A 165 -8.12 2.82 22.67
C SER A 165 -9.34 2.08 23.18
N ASP A 166 -9.36 1.75 24.46
CA ASP A 166 -10.61 1.40 25.15
C ASP A 166 -11.26 2.69 25.70
N MET A 167 -12.46 2.98 25.21
CA MET A 167 -13.23 4.20 25.46
C MET A 167 -14.17 4.07 26.67
N GLN A 168 -14.18 2.94 27.35
CA GLN A 168 -14.93 2.73 28.58
C GLN A 168 -14.03 2.09 29.62
N SER A 169 -14.25 2.42 30.88
CA SER A 169 -13.57 1.70 31.96
C SER A 169 -14.30 0.38 32.27
N GLY A 170 -13.58 -0.71 32.49
CA GLY A 170 -14.11 -1.92 33.12
C GLY A 170 -13.80 -3.23 32.40
N ASP A 171 -13.45 -3.15 31.12
CA ASP A 171 -13.03 -4.26 30.29
C ASP A 171 -11.60 -3.99 29.81
N SER A 172 -10.83 -5.05 29.62
CA SER A 172 -9.49 -4.92 29.05
C SER A 172 -9.28 -6.04 28.06
N GLY A 173 -8.49 -5.78 27.04
CA GLY A 173 -8.19 -6.75 26.02
C GLY A 173 -6.75 -6.66 25.53
N THR A 174 -6.48 -7.45 24.50
CA THR A 174 -5.14 -7.56 23.93
C THR A 174 -5.21 -7.62 22.42
N LEU A 175 -4.41 -6.80 21.75
CA LEU A 175 -4.08 -7.05 20.34
C LEU A 175 -3.26 -8.34 20.24
N ARG A 176 -3.63 -9.23 19.32
CA ARG A 176 -2.87 -10.44 18.98
C ARG A 176 -1.96 -10.21 17.77
N SER A 177 -2.54 -9.66 16.71
CA SER A 177 -1.82 -9.36 15.49
C SER A 177 -2.51 -8.29 14.66
N VAL A 178 -1.70 -7.60 13.86
CA VAL A 178 -2.17 -6.75 12.78
C VAL A 178 -1.32 -6.97 11.54
N THR A 179 -1.93 -6.94 10.37
CA THR A 179 -1.23 -6.92 9.08
C THR A 179 -1.76 -5.78 8.24
N LEU A 180 -0.88 -4.84 7.90
CA LEU A 180 -1.14 -3.77 6.95
C LEU A 180 -0.61 -4.19 5.58
N VAL A 181 -1.47 -4.15 4.58
CA VAL A 181 -1.11 -4.25 3.17
C VAL A 181 -1.29 -2.88 2.56
N VAL A 182 -0.21 -2.34 2.02
CA VAL A 182 -0.18 -1.08 1.28
C VAL A 182 -0.01 -1.41 -0.19
N VAL A 183 -0.98 -1.00 -1.00
CA VAL A 183 -0.89 -1.05 -2.45
C VAL A 183 -0.27 0.26 -2.91
N VAL A 184 0.82 0.18 -3.66
CA VAL A 184 1.57 1.33 -4.14
C VAL A 184 1.72 1.29 -5.65
N GLU A 185 1.75 2.46 -6.26
CA GLU A 185 2.07 2.67 -7.67
C GLU A 185 3.21 3.70 -7.79
N PRO A 186 3.99 3.72 -8.88
CA PRO A 186 4.90 4.83 -9.14
C PRO A 186 4.16 6.17 -9.20
N ASP A 187 4.83 7.23 -8.77
CA ASP A 187 4.36 8.61 -8.76
C ASP A 187 5.60 9.48 -8.85
N CYS A 188 6.01 9.83 -10.06
CA CYS A 188 7.37 10.28 -10.32
C CYS A 188 7.52 11.79 -10.12
N ASP A 189 6.46 12.55 -10.42
CA ASP A 189 6.43 13.97 -10.08
C ASP A 189 6.09 14.24 -8.60
N GLY A 190 5.70 13.21 -7.84
CA GLY A 190 5.44 13.26 -6.41
C GLY A 190 4.20 14.07 -6.08
N ASP A 191 3.24 14.16 -6.99
CA ASP A 191 2.02 14.95 -6.83
C ASP A 191 0.89 14.19 -6.10
N GLY A 192 1.10 12.91 -5.80
CA GLY A 192 0.14 12.03 -5.15
C GLY A 192 -0.83 11.34 -6.11
N VAL A 193 -0.63 11.49 -7.43
CA VAL A 193 -1.39 10.81 -8.48
C VAL A 193 -0.47 9.78 -9.13
N PRO A 194 -0.90 8.51 -9.24
CA PRO A 194 -0.11 7.51 -9.92
C PRO A 194 0.13 7.90 -11.38
N ASP A 195 1.39 7.94 -11.77
CA ASP A 195 1.80 8.12 -13.14
C ASP A 195 2.90 7.13 -13.51
N GLU A 196 2.95 6.79 -14.80
CA GLU A 196 4.14 6.14 -15.30
C GLU A 196 5.22 7.21 -15.36
N CYS A 197 6.41 6.92 -14.82
CA CYS A 197 7.59 7.74 -15.07
C CYS A 197 7.81 7.78 -16.59
N ALA A 198 7.20 8.75 -17.27
CA ALA A 198 7.51 9.06 -18.64
C ALA A 198 8.87 9.74 -18.59
N CYS A 199 9.92 8.93 -18.47
CA CYS A 199 11.28 9.33 -18.72
C CYS A 199 11.50 9.26 -20.22
N PRO A 200 11.41 10.37 -20.96
CA PRO A 200 11.61 10.31 -22.41
C PRO A 200 13.03 9.81 -22.70
N GLY A 201 13.97 10.06 -21.78
CA GLY A 201 15.35 9.60 -21.87
C GLY A 201 15.60 8.14 -21.48
N ASP A 202 14.63 7.39 -20.92
CA ASP A 202 14.78 5.96 -20.61
C ASP A 202 14.32 5.14 -21.82
N LEU A 203 15.28 4.89 -22.71
CA LEU A 203 15.06 4.33 -24.03
C LEU A 203 15.07 2.79 -24.02
N ASP A 204 15.59 2.14 -22.97
CA ASP A 204 15.50 0.69 -22.79
C ASP A 204 14.50 0.23 -21.73
N GLY A 205 13.92 1.15 -20.97
CA GLY A 205 12.87 0.91 -19.99
C GLY A 205 13.38 0.29 -18.70
N ASP A 206 14.64 0.54 -18.32
CA ASP A 206 15.25 0.00 -17.11
C ASP A 206 15.01 0.85 -15.84
N GLY A 207 14.31 1.97 -15.98
CA GLY A 207 13.98 2.92 -14.92
C GLY A 207 15.10 3.92 -14.62
N THR A 208 16.15 3.98 -15.45
CA THR A 208 17.29 4.89 -15.32
C THR A 208 17.62 5.49 -16.67
N VAL A 209 17.86 6.80 -16.73
CA VAL A 209 18.49 7.43 -17.90
C VAL A 209 20.01 7.39 -17.73
N GLY A 210 20.66 6.52 -18.49
CA GLY A 210 22.09 6.23 -18.35
C GLY A 210 22.82 5.83 -19.62
N GLY A 211 23.91 5.08 -19.43
CA GLY A 211 24.78 4.62 -20.50
C GLY A 211 24.09 3.74 -21.56
N PRO A 212 23.20 2.81 -21.17
CA PRO A 212 22.39 2.05 -22.12
C PRO A 212 21.53 2.94 -23.02
N ASP A 213 20.82 3.92 -22.46
CA ASP A 213 19.97 4.85 -23.21
C ASP A 213 20.77 5.74 -24.15
N LEU A 214 21.90 6.26 -23.65
CA LEU A 214 22.82 7.01 -24.48
C LEU A 214 23.30 6.17 -25.68
N SER A 215 23.52 4.87 -25.48
CA SER A 215 23.93 3.98 -26.56
C SER A 215 22.82 3.78 -27.59
N ILE A 216 21.56 3.69 -27.15
CA ILE A 216 20.39 3.61 -28.03
C ILE A 216 20.21 4.90 -28.83
N MET A 217 20.32 6.06 -28.17
CA MET A 217 20.27 7.36 -28.82
C MET A 217 21.36 7.51 -29.89
N LEU A 218 22.62 7.21 -29.55
CA LEU A 218 23.73 7.29 -30.50
C LEU A 218 23.60 6.32 -31.66
N SER A 219 22.97 5.15 -31.45
CA SER A 219 22.68 4.20 -32.53
C SER A 219 21.59 4.68 -33.49
N SER A 220 20.74 5.60 -33.04
CA SER A 220 19.59 6.14 -33.79
C SER A 220 19.84 7.55 -34.34
N TRP A 221 21.09 8.04 -34.28
CA TRP A 221 21.44 9.42 -34.64
C TRP A 221 21.05 9.76 -36.08
N GLY A 222 20.34 10.87 -36.27
CA GLY A 222 19.85 11.34 -37.57
C GLY A 222 18.61 10.62 -38.10
N SER A 223 17.87 9.87 -37.25
CA SER A 223 16.60 9.22 -37.59
C SER A 223 15.40 9.89 -36.91
N ASP A 224 14.17 9.50 -37.27
CA ASP A 224 12.90 9.85 -36.61
C ASP A 224 12.51 8.80 -35.54
N GLY A 225 13.51 8.19 -34.92
CA GLY A 225 13.36 7.08 -33.98
C GLY A 225 12.92 7.49 -32.57
N PRO A 226 12.74 6.51 -31.67
CA PRO A 226 12.25 6.76 -30.29
C PRO A 226 13.18 7.62 -29.42
N ALA A 227 14.40 7.91 -29.90
CA ALA A 227 15.34 8.80 -29.24
C ALA A 227 15.19 10.28 -29.66
N ASP A 228 14.18 10.62 -30.47
CA ASP A 228 13.77 12.00 -30.78
C ASP A 228 12.90 12.51 -29.62
N LEU A 229 13.56 13.17 -28.67
CA LEU A 229 12.99 13.58 -27.39
C LEU A 229 12.38 14.98 -27.45
N ASP A 230 12.79 15.81 -28.42
CA ASP A 230 12.22 17.14 -28.62
C ASP A 230 11.13 17.20 -29.71
N GLY A 231 10.95 16.11 -30.46
CA GLY A 231 9.87 15.91 -31.42
C GLY A 231 10.06 16.63 -32.75
N ASP A 232 11.30 16.98 -33.11
CA ASP A 232 11.62 17.67 -34.36
C ASP A 232 11.78 16.73 -35.56
N ASN A 233 11.59 15.42 -35.36
CA ASN A 233 11.76 14.31 -36.31
C ASN A 233 13.22 14.01 -36.66
N ILE A 234 14.20 14.44 -35.85
CA ILE A 234 15.60 14.08 -36.04
C ILE A 234 16.37 13.94 -34.72
N VAL A 235 16.83 12.72 -34.40
CA VAL A 235 17.76 12.49 -33.28
C VAL A 235 19.07 13.23 -33.50
N SER A 236 19.32 14.26 -32.68
CA SER A 236 20.40 15.22 -32.84
C SER A 236 20.99 15.66 -31.49
N GLY A 237 21.80 16.71 -31.53
CA GLY A 237 22.42 17.27 -30.33
C GLY A 237 21.40 17.84 -29.33
N SER A 238 20.20 18.22 -29.81
CA SER A 238 19.12 18.71 -28.96
C SER A 238 18.54 17.57 -28.11
N ASP A 239 18.31 16.41 -28.70
CA ASP A 239 17.84 15.21 -27.98
C ASP A 239 18.86 14.70 -26.99
N LEU A 240 20.15 14.74 -27.36
CA LEU A 240 21.22 14.42 -26.41
C LEU A 240 21.22 15.36 -25.21
N ALA A 241 20.96 16.65 -25.42
CA ALA A 241 20.83 17.58 -24.31
C ALA A 241 19.59 17.27 -23.45
N ALA A 242 18.47 16.85 -24.06
CA ALA A 242 17.29 16.40 -23.33
C ALA A 242 17.56 15.14 -22.50
N LEU A 243 18.19 14.10 -23.07
CA LEU A 243 18.56 12.87 -22.37
C LEU A 243 19.54 13.14 -21.22
N LEU A 244 20.57 13.96 -21.45
CA LEU A 244 21.52 14.32 -20.41
C LEU A 244 20.88 15.20 -19.31
N SER A 245 19.81 15.94 -19.62
CA SER A 245 19.11 16.77 -18.63
C SER A 245 18.34 15.94 -17.60
N THR A 246 17.97 14.71 -17.96
CA THR A 246 17.27 13.75 -17.10
C THR A 246 18.18 12.60 -16.65
N TRP A 247 19.51 12.75 -16.74
CA TRP A 247 20.46 11.68 -16.41
C TRP A 247 20.37 11.27 -14.94
N GLY A 248 20.15 9.98 -14.68
CA GLY A 248 19.93 9.46 -13.34
C GLY A 248 18.73 8.53 -13.28
N LEU A 249 18.22 8.29 -12.07
CA LEU A 249 16.97 7.55 -11.91
C LEU A 249 15.82 8.34 -12.52
N CYS A 250 14.85 7.61 -13.04
CA CYS A 250 13.52 8.12 -13.28
C CYS A 250 12.84 8.33 -11.94
N ASP A 251 13.14 9.48 -11.34
CA ASP A 251 12.46 9.97 -10.15
C ASP A 251 11.14 10.61 -10.53
#